data_AF-A0AAU2KA65-F1
#
_entry.id   AF-A0AAU2KA65-F1
#
_cell.length_a   1.000
_cell.length_b   1.000
_cell.length_c   1.000
_cell.angle_alpha   90.00
_cell.angle_beta   90.00
_cell.angle_gamma   90.00
#
_symmetry.space_group_name_H-M   'P 1'
#
loop_
_entity.id
_entity.type
_entity.pdbx_description
1 polymer ?
#
loop_
_entity_poly.entity_id
_entity_poly.type
_entity_poly.pdbx_seq_one_letter_code
_entity_poly.pdbx_strand_id
1 'polypeptide(L)'
;MVSNAPDLERFMAALLRGRLLKSAQQRQLFTMPALSEGNVDRYSMSGMMRAENDGAVVWGKTGSMGPSTSGVFATERGGRTVVYSLVPAPNDRAQMRVHLGRLITAALWRVQPGGPLWKDQRHERAAAESVRGQPRPGRAARHARPG
;
A
#
# COMPACT_ATOMS: atom_id res chain seq x y z
N MET A 1 3.64 -9.83 16.29
CA MET A 1 3.13 -8.89 17.30
C MET A 1 1.61 -8.89 17.21
N VAL A 2 0.92 -8.85 18.34
CA VAL A 2 -0.54 -8.64 18.43
C VAL A 2 -0.77 -7.25 19.03
N SER A 3 -1.70 -6.48 18.48
CA SER A 3 -2.01 -5.11 18.93
C SER A 3 -3.43 -4.72 18.49
N ASN A 4 -3.84 -3.48 18.79
CA ASN A 4 -5.11 -2.88 18.38
C ASN A 4 -4.86 -1.49 17.74
N ALA A 5 -5.91 -0.87 17.20
CA ALA A 5 -5.78 0.41 16.51
C ALA A 5 -5.28 1.55 17.42
N PRO A 6 -5.89 1.81 18.60
CA PRO A 6 -5.41 2.86 19.50
C PRO A 6 -3.95 2.72 19.93
N ASP A 7 -3.49 1.49 20.18
CA ASP A 7 -2.10 1.23 20.60
C ASP A 7 -1.11 1.45 19.45
N LEU A 8 -1.45 1.00 18.24
CA LEU A 8 -0.62 1.25 17.06
C LEU A 8 -0.57 2.74 16.70
N GLU A 9 -1.67 3.47 16.85
CA GLU A 9 -1.70 4.92 16.66
C GLU A 9 -0.79 5.63 17.66
N ARG A 10 -0.89 5.28 18.94
CA ARG A 10 -0.04 5.84 20.01
C ARG A 10 1.43 5.53 19.77
N PHE A 11 1.74 4.28 19.41
CA PHE A 11 3.09 3.84 19.08
C PHE A 11 3.66 4.64 17.90
N MET A 12 2.93 4.71 16.78
CA MET A 12 3.39 5.44 15.59
C MET A 12 3.56 6.93 15.86
N ALA A 13 2.65 7.55 16.62
CA ALA A 13 2.79 8.95 17.01
C ALA A 13 4.03 9.18 17.88
N ALA A 14 4.30 8.30 18.86
CA ALA A 14 5.50 8.40 19.70
C ALA A 14 6.80 8.17 18.91
N LEU A 15 6.81 7.16 18.03
CA LEU A 15 7.95 6.82 17.18
C LEU A 15 8.29 7.98 16.24
N LEU A 16 7.32 8.47 15.46
CA LEU A 16 7.56 9.52 14.46
C LEU A 16 7.91 10.88 15.08
N ARG A 17 7.53 11.11 16.34
CA ARG A 17 7.90 12.32 17.11
C ARG A 17 9.24 12.19 17.85
N GLY A 18 9.98 11.10 17.65
CA GLY A 18 11.32 10.93 18.21
C GLY A 18 11.37 10.65 19.70
N ARG A 19 10.28 10.10 20.27
CA ARG A 19 10.22 9.79 21.71
C ARG A 19 10.77 8.41 22.08
N LEU A 20 11.01 7.55 21.09
CA LEU A 20 11.35 6.14 21.31
C LEU A 20 12.79 5.76 20.94
N LEU A 21 13.48 6.59 20.16
CA LEU A 21 14.79 6.27 19.58
C LEU A 21 15.79 7.39 19.86
N LYS A 22 17.09 7.05 19.90
CA LYS A 22 18.14 8.09 19.90
C LYS A 22 18.14 8.79 18.54
N SER A 23 18.63 10.03 18.50
CA SER A 23 18.59 10.87 17.29
C SER A 23 19.21 10.22 16.05
N ALA A 24 20.24 9.39 16.21
CA ALA A 24 20.85 8.65 15.10
C ALA A 24 19.88 7.63 14.47
N GLN A 25 19.21 6.79 15.28
CA GLN A 25 18.23 5.83 14.77
C GLN A 25 16.95 6.51 14.29
N GLN A 26 16.55 7.61 14.93
CA GLN A 26 15.38 8.38 14.50
C GLN A 26 15.51 8.86 13.05
N ARG A 27 16.71 9.30 12.64
CA ARG A 27 16.97 9.70 11.25
C ARG A 27 16.81 8.53 10.27
N GLN A 28 17.23 7.33 10.67
CA GLN A 28 17.15 6.13 9.82
C GLN A 28 15.72 5.75 9.45
N LEU A 29 14.71 6.15 10.24
CA LEU A 29 13.30 5.93 9.90
C LEU A 29 12.91 6.55 8.55
N PHE A 30 13.53 7.69 8.20
CA PHE A 30 13.19 8.49 7.03
C PHE A 30 14.29 8.50 5.95
N THR A 31 15.45 7.91 6.24
CA THR A 31 16.56 7.81 5.27
C THR A 31 16.27 6.71 4.27
N MET A 32 16.22 7.05 2.99
CA MET A 32 16.07 6.08 1.90
C MET A 32 17.43 5.55 1.44
N PRO A 33 17.60 4.23 1.21
CA PRO A 33 18.78 3.70 0.53
C PRO A 33 18.89 4.25 -0.90
N ALA A 34 20.11 4.48 -1.39
CA ALA A 34 20.33 5.00 -2.75
C ALA A 34 19.68 4.11 -3.84
N LEU A 35 19.73 2.79 -3.67
CA LEU A 35 19.13 1.81 -4.60
C LEU A 35 17.60 1.67 -4.46
N SER A 36 16.92 2.59 -3.77
CA SER A 36 15.46 2.55 -3.59
C SER A 36 14.68 3.35 -4.64
N GLU A 37 15.37 4.10 -5.51
CA GLU A 37 14.74 4.84 -6.60
C GLU A 37 14.18 3.89 -7.66
N GLY A 38 12.99 4.21 -8.19
CA GLY A 38 12.29 3.37 -9.17
C GLY A 38 11.55 2.15 -8.60
N ASN A 39 11.77 1.79 -7.33
CA ASN A 39 11.08 0.65 -6.71
C ASN A 39 9.61 0.97 -6.42
N VAL A 40 8.75 0.01 -6.75
CA VAL A 40 7.30 0.04 -6.47
C VAL A 40 7.04 0.10 -4.96
N ASP A 41 7.81 -0.63 -4.16
CA ASP A 41 7.82 -0.54 -2.70
C ASP A 41 9.12 0.07 -2.21
N ARG A 42 9.03 1.20 -1.50
CA ARG A 42 10.19 1.94 -1.01
C ARG A 42 10.28 1.77 0.50
N TYR A 43 11.42 1.28 0.97
CA TYR A 43 11.70 1.09 2.39
C TYR A 43 12.90 1.92 2.83
N SER A 44 12.78 2.57 3.97
CA SER A 44 13.89 3.30 4.59
C SER A 44 14.94 2.34 5.16
N MET A 45 16.06 2.90 5.61
CA MET A 45 17.13 2.17 6.29
C MET A 45 16.66 1.41 7.54
N SER A 46 15.53 1.81 8.15
CA SER A 46 14.92 1.10 9.27
C SER A 46 13.88 0.06 8.86
N GLY A 47 13.66 -0.14 7.56
CA GLY A 47 12.60 -1.00 7.02
C GLY A 47 11.19 -0.37 7.06
N MET A 48 11.08 0.93 7.33
CA MET A 48 9.79 1.64 7.29
C MET A 48 9.37 1.85 5.84
N MET A 49 8.15 1.48 5.49
CA MET A 49 7.62 1.70 4.16
C MET A 49 7.30 3.18 3.96
N ARG A 50 7.73 3.73 2.83
CA ARG A 50 7.36 5.05 2.33
C ARG A 50 6.39 4.90 1.17
N ALA A 51 5.21 5.49 1.29
CA ALA A 51 4.23 5.56 0.20
C ALA A 51 3.96 7.02 -0.16
N GLU A 52 3.74 7.25 -1.46
CA GLU A 52 3.28 8.54 -1.98
C GLU A 52 1.85 8.36 -2.50
N ASN A 53 0.93 9.12 -1.93
CA ASN A 53 -0.49 9.05 -2.22
C ASN A 53 -1.00 10.48 -2.44
N ASP A 54 -1.43 10.80 -3.66
CA ASP A 54 -1.96 12.12 -4.05
C ASP A 54 -1.09 13.31 -3.64
N GLY A 55 0.24 13.15 -3.68
CA GLY A 55 1.20 14.19 -3.29
C GLY A 55 1.48 14.27 -1.79
N ALA A 56 0.88 13.41 -0.96
CA ALA A 56 1.24 13.23 0.44
C ALA A 56 2.20 12.04 0.60
N VAL A 57 3.28 12.25 1.37
CA VAL A 57 4.20 11.19 1.79
C VAL A 57 3.72 10.63 3.12
N VAL A 58 3.55 9.31 3.18
CA VAL A 58 3.14 8.59 4.40
C VAL A 58 4.10 7.45 4.70
N TRP A 59 4.23 7.15 5.99
CA TRP A 59 5.21 6.23 6.53
C TRP A 59 4.54 5.16 7.38
N GLY A 60 4.95 3.91 7.22
CA GLY A 60 4.25 2.82 7.89
C GLY A 60 4.78 1.44 7.60
N LYS A 61 3.93 0.44 7.84
CA LYS A 61 4.21 -0.95 7.50
C LYS A 61 2.92 -1.72 7.26
N THR A 62 2.99 -2.69 6.36
CA THR A 62 2.00 -3.75 6.17
C THR A 62 2.55 -5.07 6.71
N GLY A 63 1.65 -5.96 7.12
CA GLY A 63 1.95 -7.33 7.52
C GLY A 63 0.77 -8.25 7.22
N SER A 64 1.07 -9.43 6.69
CA SER A 64 0.06 -10.45 6.36
C SER A 64 0.31 -11.70 7.20
N MET A 65 -0.76 -12.27 7.75
CA MET A 65 -0.74 -13.52 8.52
C MET A 65 -1.99 -14.33 8.16
N GLY A 66 -1.80 -15.47 7.50
CA GLY A 66 -2.91 -16.29 7.00
C GLY A 66 -3.84 -15.47 6.09
N PRO A 67 -5.17 -15.49 6.32
CA PRO A 67 -6.13 -14.72 5.52
C PRO A 67 -6.20 -13.23 5.90
N SER A 68 -5.39 -12.77 6.87
CA SER A 68 -5.43 -11.39 7.35
C SER A 68 -4.29 -10.56 6.78
N THR A 69 -4.59 -9.31 6.44
CA THR A 69 -3.57 -8.27 6.18
C THR A 69 -3.87 -7.05 7.01
N SER A 70 -2.90 -6.61 7.79
CA SER A 70 -3.01 -5.44 8.64
C SER A 70 -1.90 -4.45 8.33
N GLY A 71 -2.11 -3.19 8.69
CA GLY A 71 -1.09 -2.17 8.50
C GLY A 71 -1.38 -0.92 9.31
N VAL A 72 -0.34 -0.12 9.47
CA VAL A 72 -0.42 1.22 10.03
C VAL A 72 0.41 2.17 9.19
N PHE A 73 -0.18 3.33 8.87
CA PHE A 73 0.49 4.41 8.15
C PHE A 73 0.17 5.75 8.80
N ALA A 74 1.12 6.67 8.78
CA ALA A 74 0.93 8.01 9.28
C ALA A 74 1.64 9.05 8.41
N THR A 75 1.15 10.29 8.46
CA THR A 75 1.87 11.42 7.85
C THR A 75 3.20 11.64 8.53
N GLU A 76 4.12 12.37 7.88
CA GLU A 76 5.36 12.81 8.52
C GLU A 76 5.04 13.49 9.87
N ARG A 77 5.77 13.14 10.93
CA ARG A 77 5.55 13.53 12.34
C ARG A 77 4.31 12.96 13.06
N GLY A 78 3.55 12.08 12.42
CA GLY A 78 2.42 11.38 13.06
C GLY A 78 1.27 12.32 13.44
N GLY A 79 0.93 13.26 12.55
CA GLY A 79 -0.20 14.17 12.72
C GLY A 79 -1.55 13.54 12.39
N ARG A 80 -1.55 12.58 11.46
CA ARG A 80 -2.69 11.71 11.13
C ARG A 80 -2.18 10.29 10.95
N THR A 81 -2.98 9.34 11.40
CA THR A 81 -2.66 7.91 11.35
C THR A 81 -3.87 7.14 10.85
N VAL A 82 -3.62 6.08 10.09
CA VAL A 82 -4.60 5.06 9.72
C VAL A 82 -4.07 3.71 10.16
N VAL A 83 -4.92 2.95 10.85
CA VAL A 83 -4.68 1.54 11.17
C VAL A 83 -5.79 0.73 10.53
N TYR A 84 -5.46 -0.40 9.94
CA TYR A 84 -6.45 -1.31 9.37
C TYR A 84 -6.08 -2.77 9.62
N SER A 85 -7.10 -3.62 9.58
CA SER A 85 -7.00 -5.07 9.49
C SER A 85 -8.09 -5.56 8.55
N LEU A 86 -7.71 -6.27 7.49
CA LEU A 86 -8.61 -6.78 6.47
C LEU A 86 -8.69 -8.31 6.57
N VAL A 87 -9.90 -8.84 6.70
CA VAL A 87 -10.20 -10.27 6.77
C VAL A 87 -11.52 -10.56 6.00
N PRO A 88 -11.52 -11.42 4.96
CA PRO A 88 -10.34 -11.93 4.28
C PRO A 88 -9.64 -10.81 3.51
N ALA A 89 -8.32 -10.87 3.45
CA ALA A 89 -7.52 -10.00 2.62
C ALA A 89 -7.50 -10.54 1.18
N PRO A 90 -7.56 -9.68 0.14
CA PRO A 90 -7.35 -10.13 -1.24
C PRO A 90 -6.05 -10.94 -1.41
N ASN A 91 -6.12 -12.07 -2.12
CA ASN A 91 -4.94 -12.92 -2.36
C ASN A 91 -4.04 -12.36 -3.48
N ASP A 92 -4.58 -11.49 -4.34
CA ASP A 92 -3.82 -10.85 -5.41
C ASP A 92 -3.09 -9.60 -4.91
N ARG A 93 -1.76 -9.56 -5.11
CA ARG A 93 -0.91 -8.48 -4.61
C ARG A 93 -1.17 -7.14 -5.30
N ALA A 94 -1.48 -7.15 -6.58
CA ALA A 94 -1.74 -5.92 -7.32
C ALA A 94 -3.07 -5.29 -6.86
N GLN A 95 -4.11 -6.10 -6.73
CA GLN A 95 -5.40 -5.70 -6.20
C GLN A 95 -5.28 -5.22 -4.74
N MET A 96 -4.53 -5.94 -3.90
CA MET A 96 -4.25 -5.52 -2.53
C MET A 96 -3.62 -4.12 -2.50
N ARG A 97 -2.58 -3.89 -3.32
CA ARG A 97 -1.92 -2.59 -3.39
C ARG A 97 -2.87 -1.45 -3.75
N VAL A 98 -3.73 -1.66 -4.75
CA VAL A 98 -4.75 -0.67 -5.15
C VAL A 98 -5.71 -0.40 -3.99
N HIS A 99 -6.18 -1.45 -3.31
CA HIS A 99 -7.12 -1.33 -2.21
C HIS A 99 -6.52 -0.57 -1.02
N LEU A 100 -5.30 -0.95 -0.61
CA LEU A 100 -4.57 -0.29 0.47
C LEU A 100 -4.23 1.17 0.12
N GLY A 101 -3.85 1.44 -1.13
CA GLY A 101 -3.62 2.80 -1.62
C GLY A 101 -4.85 3.69 -1.42
N ARG A 102 -6.02 3.22 -1.87
CA ARG A 102 -7.30 3.94 -1.70
C ARG A 102 -7.66 4.18 -0.23
N LEU A 103 -7.45 3.17 0.63
CA LEU A 103 -7.74 3.25 2.07
C LEU A 103 -6.84 4.28 2.76
N ILE A 104 -5.54 4.24 2.47
CA ILE A 104 -4.53 5.18 2.99
C ILE A 104 -4.85 6.61 2.52
N THR A 105 -5.13 6.78 1.23
CA THR A 105 -5.53 8.08 0.68
C THR A 105 -6.77 8.61 1.39
N ALA A 106 -7.86 7.84 1.46
CA ALA A 106 -9.11 8.30 2.07
C ALA A 106 -8.94 8.72 3.54
N ALA A 107 -8.12 7.98 4.31
CA ALA A 107 -7.93 8.26 5.73
C ALA A 107 -7.00 9.45 6.01
N LEU A 108 -5.97 9.65 5.16
CA LEU A 108 -4.89 10.62 5.41
C LEU A 108 -4.97 11.87 4.55
N TRP A 109 -5.81 11.89 3.51
CA TRP A 109 -6.05 13.05 2.64
C TRP A 109 -6.78 14.18 3.38
N ARG A 110 -6.38 15.42 3.12
CA ARG A 110 -7.17 16.61 3.48
C ARG A 110 -8.47 16.54 2.68
N VAL A 111 -9.64 16.50 3.33
CA VAL A 111 -10.84 17.01 2.67
C VAL A 111 -10.51 18.44 2.25
N GLN A 112 -10.19 18.64 0.97
CA GLN A 112 -10.31 19.96 0.36
C GLN A 112 -11.77 20.37 0.56
N PRO A 113 -12.07 21.57 1.06
CA PRO A 113 -13.40 22.11 0.84
C PRO A 113 -13.56 22.30 -0.69
N GLY A 114 -14.17 21.34 -1.38
CA GLY A 114 -14.71 21.54 -2.74
C GLY A 114 -14.23 20.65 -3.92
N GLY A 115 -13.57 19.50 -3.75
CA GLY A 115 -13.14 18.64 -4.89
C GLY A 115 -13.90 17.30 -5.00
N PRO A 116 -14.42 16.88 -6.18
CA PRO A 116 -15.25 15.67 -6.30
C PRO A 116 -14.45 14.36 -6.27
N LEU A 117 -14.95 13.41 -5.47
CA LEU A 117 -14.37 12.11 -5.08
C LEU A 117 -14.29 11.01 -6.17
N TRP A 118 -14.44 11.30 -7.47
CA TRP A 118 -14.65 10.21 -8.46
C TRP A 118 -14.00 10.36 -9.85
N LYS A 119 -13.22 11.40 -10.14
CA LYS A 119 -12.58 11.52 -11.46
C LYS A 119 -11.17 10.92 -11.50
N ASP A 120 -11.08 9.61 -11.71
CA ASP A 120 -10.38 9.04 -12.87
C ASP A 120 -10.52 7.49 -12.94
N GLN A 121 -11.57 7.00 -13.60
CA GLN A 121 -11.72 5.57 -13.96
C GLN A 121 -11.29 5.26 -15.41
N ARG A 122 -10.72 6.24 -16.13
CA ARG A 122 -10.43 6.05 -17.56
C ARG A 122 -9.21 5.18 -17.84
N HIS A 123 -8.24 5.15 -16.93
CA HIS A 123 -7.05 4.31 -17.08
C HIS A 123 -7.31 2.84 -16.71
N GLU A 124 -8.25 2.54 -15.80
CA GLU A 124 -8.58 1.16 -15.40
C GLU A 124 -9.42 0.41 -16.46
N ARG A 125 -10.25 1.11 -17.25
CA ARG A 125 -10.98 0.49 -18.38
C ARG A 125 -10.05 0.06 -19.52
N ALA A 126 -9.03 0.86 -19.84
CA ALA A 126 -8.06 0.52 -20.88
C ALA A 126 -7.23 -0.74 -20.51
N ALA A 127 -6.86 -0.89 -19.24
CA ALA A 127 -6.17 -2.09 -18.76
C ALA A 127 -7.10 -3.34 -18.76
N ALA A 128 -8.37 -3.18 -18.37
CA ALA A 128 -9.34 -4.28 -18.35
C ALA A 128 -9.86 -4.70 -19.75
N GLU A 129 -9.81 -3.79 -20.73
CA GLU A 129 -10.09 -4.09 -22.14
C GLU A 129 -8.89 -4.77 -22.82
N SER A 130 -7.66 -4.36 -22.48
CA SER A 130 -6.44 -5.01 -22.99
C SER A 130 -6.29 -6.47 -22.56
N VAL A 131 -6.82 -6.85 -21.38
CA VAL A 131 -6.82 -8.25 -20.91
C VAL A 131 -7.91 -9.09 -21.58
N ARG A 132 -9.02 -8.48 -22.02
CA ARG A 132 -10.10 -9.16 -22.74
C ARG A 132 -9.78 -9.43 -24.22
N GLY A 133 -8.85 -8.69 -24.81
CA GLY A 133 -8.43 -8.83 -26.20
C GLY A 133 -7.33 -9.88 -26.47
N GLN A 134 -6.74 -10.50 -25.44
CA GLN A 134 -5.72 -11.53 -25.65
C GLN A 134 -6.37 -12.88 -25.98
N PRO A 135 -6.01 -13.52 -27.11
CA PRO A 135 -6.52 -14.86 -27.43
C PRO A 135 -6.00 -15.87 -26.41
N ARG A 136 -6.89 -16.69 -25.87
CA ARG A 136 -6.52 -17.80 -24.98
C ARG A 136 -5.61 -18.77 -25.74
N PRO A 137 -4.48 -19.23 -25.16
CA PRO A 137 -3.65 -20.24 -25.80
C PRO A 137 -4.47 -21.52 -26.04
N GLY A 138 -4.51 -21.93 -27.30
CA GLY A 138 -5.36 -23.00 -27.83
C GLY A 138 -5.14 -24.32 -27.13
N ARG A 139 -6.25 -24.90 -26.69
CA ARG A 139 -6.39 -26.26 -26.17
C ARG A 139 -6.02 -27.26 -27.28
N ALA A 140 -5.17 -28.23 -26.94
CA ALA A 140 -4.67 -29.29 -27.80
C ALA A 140 -5.72 -29.92 -28.74
N ALA A 141 -5.38 -30.01 -30.03
CA ALA A 141 -6.12 -30.83 -30.99
C ALA A 141 -5.65 -32.28 -30.87
N ARG A 142 -6.48 -33.12 -30.24
CA ARG A 142 -6.44 -34.58 -30.40
C ARG A 142 -7.17 -34.97 -31.69
N HIS A 143 -6.57 -35.92 -32.40
CA HIS A 143 -7.14 -36.86 -33.39
C HIS A 143 -7.75 -36.32 -34.71
N ALA A 144 -7.18 -36.79 -35.83
CA ALA A 144 -7.89 -37.66 -36.78
C ALA A 144 -6.91 -38.32 -37.78
N ARG A 145 -6.85 -39.67 -37.79
CA ARG A 145 -6.71 -40.50 -39.01
C ARG A 145 -8.10 -40.52 -39.68
N PRO A 146 -8.26 -40.63 -41.02
CA PRO A 146 -8.15 -41.96 -41.69
C PRO A 146 -7.70 -41.91 -43.16
N GLY A 147 -7.50 -43.10 -43.76
CA GLY A 147 -7.40 -43.34 -45.21
C GLY A 147 -6.01 -43.70 -45.68
#